data_AF-A0A7S4N6F8-F1
#
_entry.id   AF-A0A7S4N6F8-F1
#
_cell.length_a   1.000
_cell.length_b   1.000
_cell.length_c   1.000
_cell.angle_alpha   90.00
_cell.angle_beta   90.00
_cell.angle_gamma   90.00
#
_symmetry.space_group_name_H-M   'P 1'
#
loop_
_entity.id
_entity.type
_entity.pdbx_description
1 polymer ?
#
loop_
_entity_poly.entity_id
_entity_poly.type
_entity_poly.pdbx_seq_one_letter_code
_entity_poly.pdbx_strand_id
1 'polypeptide(L)'
;MRDNFVKGIYPSLNQRREFALSLCDFVRNNVHENSAAIISFSFVNTDLRDIFRYHFPMAVWALVDVQEDIAAERIRTRKGHFYKGAPVGSRVNGEVNIDSQGKEVSKQLNDPDNKDWTFASVEYPHIVLDGLDPIETNALKIFYALQPR
;
A
#
# COMPACT_ATOMS: atom_id res chain seq x y z
N MET A 1 -3.40 -15.36 -3.27
CA MET A 1 -3.48 -13.89 -3.22
C MET A 1 -3.24 -13.24 -4.57
N ARG A 2 -2.11 -13.46 -5.26
CA ARG A 2 -1.87 -12.91 -6.61
C ARG A 2 -3.01 -13.21 -7.60
N ASP A 3 -3.46 -14.45 -7.64
CA ASP A 3 -4.55 -14.87 -8.53
C ASP A 3 -5.91 -14.24 -8.16
N ASN A 4 -6.11 -13.87 -6.89
CA ASN A 4 -7.31 -13.18 -6.43
C ASN A 4 -7.29 -11.71 -6.89
N PHE A 5 -6.15 -11.02 -6.75
CA PHE A 5 -6.00 -9.66 -7.24
C PHE A 5 -6.16 -9.55 -8.76
N VAL A 6 -5.66 -10.52 -9.52
CA VAL A 6 -5.88 -10.58 -10.99
C VAL A 6 -7.36 -10.74 -11.33
N LYS A 7 -8.12 -11.43 -10.47
CA LYS A 7 -9.58 -11.60 -10.61
C LYS A 7 -10.39 -10.43 -10.02
N GLY A 8 -9.73 -9.38 -9.54
CA GLY A 8 -10.39 -8.26 -8.86
C GLY A 8 -11.02 -8.63 -7.51
N ILE A 9 -10.58 -9.73 -6.91
CA ILE A 9 -10.99 -10.15 -5.56
C ILE A 9 -10.03 -9.49 -4.58
N TYR A 10 -10.53 -8.48 -3.89
CA TYR A 10 -9.82 -7.73 -2.88
C TYR A 10 -10.26 -8.16 -1.46
N PRO A 11 -9.39 -8.07 -0.44
CA PRO A 11 -9.81 -8.30 0.94
C PRO A 11 -10.91 -7.33 1.38
N SER A 12 -11.93 -7.84 2.09
CA SER A 12 -12.98 -7.00 2.68
C SER A 12 -12.42 -6.08 3.78
N LEU A 13 -13.19 -5.07 4.20
CA LEU A 13 -12.81 -4.20 5.31
C LEU A 13 -12.48 -4.99 6.59
N ASN A 14 -13.28 -6.02 6.92
CA ASN A 14 -13.02 -6.86 8.08
C ASN A 14 -11.73 -7.67 7.94
N GLN A 15 -11.48 -8.25 6.76
CA GLN A 15 -10.24 -9.00 6.52
C GLN A 15 -8.99 -8.12 6.63
N ARG A 16 -9.08 -6.86 6.14
CA ARG A 16 -8.01 -5.87 6.30
C ARG A 16 -7.78 -5.49 7.75
N ARG A 17 -8.86 -5.30 8.51
CA ARG A 17 -8.80 -5.02 9.95
C ARG A 17 -8.16 -6.17 10.72
N GLU A 18 -8.60 -7.40 10.51
CA GLU A 18 -8.04 -8.60 11.13
C GLU A 18 -6.55 -8.74 10.82
N PHE A 19 -6.18 -8.54 9.55
CA PHE A 19 -4.79 -8.53 9.13
C PHE A 19 -3.96 -7.47 9.87
N ALA A 20 -4.39 -6.20 9.88
CA ALA A 20 -3.66 -5.13 10.58
C ALA A 20 -3.52 -5.38 12.08
N LEU A 21 -4.57 -5.86 12.75
CA LEU A 21 -4.53 -6.19 14.17
C LEU A 21 -3.51 -7.31 14.45
N SER A 22 -3.54 -8.39 13.66
CA SER A 22 -2.56 -9.49 13.81
C SER A 22 -1.11 -9.03 13.61
N LEU A 23 -0.86 -8.08 12.69
CA LEU A 23 0.46 -7.49 12.51
C LEU A 23 0.86 -6.63 13.71
N CYS A 24 -0.08 -5.85 14.26
CA CYS A 24 0.19 -5.07 15.47
C CYS A 24 0.58 -5.97 16.64
N ASP A 25 -0.13 -7.09 16.82
CA ASP A 25 0.19 -8.08 17.84
C ASP A 25 1.55 -8.74 17.59
N PHE A 26 1.85 -9.09 16.33
CA PHE A 26 3.17 -9.61 15.96
C PHE A 26 4.29 -8.65 16.33
N VAL A 27 4.17 -7.37 15.98
CA VAL A 27 5.18 -6.35 16.29
C VAL A 27 5.36 -6.22 17.81
N ARG A 28 4.28 -6.15 18.59
CA ARG A 28 4.37 -6.05 20.05
C ARG A 28 5.03 -7.25 20.71
N ASN A 29 4.76 -8.45 20.19
CA ASN A 29 5.28 -9.69 20.77
C ASN A 29 6.74 -9.96 20.38
N ASN A 30 7.25 -9.35 19.29
CA ASN A 30 8.56 -9.66 18.74
C ASN A 30 9.55 -8.47 18.74
N VAL A 31 9.10 -7.24 19.00
CA VAL A 31 9.97 -6.07 19.15
C VAL A 31 10.22 -5.82 20.62
N HIS A 32 11.41 -6.21 21.08
CA HIS A 32 11.83 -6.09 22.48
C HIS A 32 12.48 -4.74 22.78
N GLU A 33 12.77 -4.51 24.06
CA GLU A 33 13.56 -3.36 24.51
C GLU A 33 14.91 -3.34 23.77
N ASN A 34 15.22 -2.20 23.15
CA ASN A 34 16.38 -1.95 22.27
C ASN A 34 16.28 -2.46 20.81
N SER A 35 15.11 -2.93 20.37
CA SER A 35 14.87 -3.24 18.96
C SER A 35 14.10 -2.11 18.26
N ALA A 36 14.34 -1.96 16.95
CA ALA A 36 13.54 -1.11 16.08
C ALA A 36 12.88 -1.97 15.00
N ALA A 37 11.65 -1.65 14.64
CA ALA A 37 10.95 -2.26 13.52
C ALA A 37 10.68 -1.23 12.42
N ILE A 38 11.00 -1.60 11.19
CA ILE A 38 10.60 -0.86 9.99
C ILE A 38 9.50 -1.67 9.32
N ILE A 39 8.33 -1.05 9.18
CA ILE A 39 7.17 -1.67 8.55
C ILE A 39 6.91 -0.92 7.26
N SER A 40 6.86 -1.64 6.15
CA SER A 40 6.54 -1.07 4.84
C SER A 40 5.26 -1.69 4.31
N PHE A 41 4.39 -0.83 3.80
CA PHE A 41 3.09 -1.22 3.28
C PHE A 41 2.72 -0.29 2.13
N SER A 42 2.13 -0.87 1.09
CA SER A 42 1.55 -0.13 -0.03
C SER A 42 0.10 0.19 0.36
N PHE A 43 -0.08 1.15 1.27
CA PHE A 43 -1.41 1.57 1.67
C PHE A 43 -1.99 2.53 0.64
N VAL A 44 -3.12 2.13 0.06
CA VAL A 44 -4.02 3.05 -0.62
C VAL A 44 -4.98 3.71 0.37
N ASN A 45 -5.25 3.13 1.55
CA ASN A 45 -6.39 3.52 2.38
C ASN A 45 -6.02 4.00 3.78
N THR A 46 -6.93 4.74 4.43
CA THR A 46 -6.80 5.20 5.82
C THR A 46 -7.02 4.10 6.85
N ASP A 47 -7.91 3.15 6.60
CA ASP A 47 -8.32 2.08 7.53
C ASP A 47 -7.14 1.34 8.19
N LEU A 48 -6.17 0.90 7.39
CA LEU A 48 -4.99 0.21 7.88
C LEU A 48 -4.05 1.18 8.61
N ARG A 49 -3.88 2.40 8.09
CA ARG A 49 -3.02 3.43 8.70
C ARG A 49 -3.52 3.81 10.09
N ASP A 50 -4.82 4.00 10.24
CA ASP A 50 -5.46 4.40 11.49
C ASP A 50 -5.28 3.34 12.57
N ILE A 51 -5.38 2.06 12.23
CA ILE A 51 -5.10 0.96 13.15
C ILE A 51 -3.63 1.03 13.63
N PHE A 52 -2.67 1.13 12.72
CA PHE A 52 -1.25 1.22 13.10
C PHE A 52 -0.95 2.46 13.94
N ARG A 53 -1.55 3.62 13.63
CA ARG A 53 -1.38 4.85 14.41
C ARG A 53 -1.94 4.74 15.81
N TYR A 54 -3.10 4.12 15.96
CA TYR A 54 -3.69 3.87 17.27
C TYR A 54 -2.81 2.91 18.10
N HIS A 55 -2.28 1.87 17.47
CA HIS A 55 -1.48 0.85 18.16
C HIS A 55 -0.04 1.28 18.44
N PHE A 56 0.53 2.19 17.64
CA PHE A 56 1.91 2.69 17.72
C PHE A 56 1.95 4.23 17.61
N PRO A 57 1.42 4.96 18.61
CA PRO A 57 1.31 6.43 18.54
C PRO A 57 2.66 7.14 18.50
N MET A 58 3.73 6.49 18.96
CA MET A 58 5.10 7.00 18.96
C MET A 58 5.88 6.67 17.69
N ALA A 59 5.29 5.95 16.73
CA ALA A 59 5.97 5.60 15.50
C ALA A 59 6.25 6.84 14.63
N VAL A 60 7.42 6.87 14.01
CA VAL A 60 7.73 7.84 12.96
C VAL A 60 7.12 7.37 11.65
N TRP A 61 6.31 8.23 11.04
CA TRP A 61 5.65 7.95 9.76
C TRP A 61 6.43 8.56 8.61
N ALA A 62 6.63 7.78 7.56
CA ALA A 62 7.29 8.21 6.34
C ALA A 62 6.43 7.87 5.12
N LEU A 63 6.29 8.84 4.21
CA LEU A 63 5.65 8.68 2.92
C LEU A 63 6.72 8.65 1.84
N VAL A 64 6.86 7.52 1.15
CA VAL A 64 7.66 7.46 -0.09
C VAL A 64 6.78 8.01 -1.20
N ASP A 65 7.06 9.23 -1.62
CA ASP A 65 6.29 9.95 -2.63
C ASP A 65 7.06 10.00 -3.95
N VAL A 66 6.41 9.64 -5.04
CA VAL A 66 6.99 9.65 -6.38
C VAL A 66 5.89 9.87 -7.38
N GLN A 67 6.20 10.63 -8.43
CA GLN A 67 5.25 10.86 -9.52
C GLN A 67 4.81 9.53 -10.15
N GLU A 68 3.53 9.46 -10.48
CA GLU A 68 2.87 8.23 -10.92
C GLU A 68 3.49 7.65 -12.19
N ASP A 69 3.86 8.50 -13.14
CA ASP A 69 4.53 8.13 -14.39
C ASP A 69 5.90 7.51 -14.15
N ILE A 70 6.67 8.05 -13.21
CA ILE A 70 7.97 7.53 -12.79
C ILE A 70 7.80 6.19 -12.07
N ALA A 71 6.80 6.07 -11.18
CA ALA A 71 6.47 4.81 -10.52
C ALA A 71 6.09 3.73 -11.54
N ALA A 72 5.23 4.08 -12.50
CA ALA A 72 4.81 3.19 -13.58
C ALA A 72 6.00 2.72 -14.44
N GLU A 73 6.93 3.63 -14.76
CA GLU A 73 8.13 3.30 -15.52
C GLU A 73 9.05 2.31 -14.77
N ARG A 74 9.28 2.56 -13.47
CA ARG A 74 10.03 1.64 -12.61
C ARG A 74 9.39 0.27 -12.52
N ILE A 75 8.06 0.19 -12.52
CA ILE A 75 7.33 -1.08 -12.52
C ILE A 75 7.50 -1.81 -13.86
N ARG A 76 7.37 -1.09 -14.98
CA ARG A 76 7.47 -1.62 -16.35
C ARG A 76 8.81 -2.30 -16.61
N THR A 77 9.89 -1.64 -16.19
CA THR A 77 11.28 -2.06 -16.41
C THR A 77 11.74 -3.22 -15.51
N ARG A 78 11.04 -3.51 -14.41
CA ARG A 78 11.38 -4.65 -13.53
C ARG A 78 11.17 -5.98 -14.25
N LYS A 79 12.18 -6.87 -14.20
CA LYS A 79 12.10 -8.23 -14.77
C LYS A 79 11.00 -9.08 -14.13
N GLY A 80 10.83 -8.95 -12.82
CA GLY A 80 9.73 -9.54 -12.05
C GLY A 80 8.90 -8.45 -11.39
N HIS A 81 7.59 -8.55 -11.46
CA HIS A 81 6.70 -7.68 -10.71
C HIS A 81 5.57 -8.53 -10.13
N PHE A 82 5.25 -8.36 -8.86
CA PHE A 82 4.19 -9.09 -8.18
C PHE A 82 2.85 -8.95 -8.93
N TYR A 83 2.63 -7.79 -9.56
CA TYR A 83 1.46 -7.50 -10.40
C TYR A 83 1.72 -7.59 -11.93
N LYS A 84 2.93 -7.94 -12.41
CA LYS A 84 3.13 -8.21 -13.87
C LYS A 84 2.31 -9.44 -14.22
N GLY A 85 1.34 -9.29 -15.12
CA GLY A 85 0.44 -10.36 -15.54
C GLY A 85 -1.03 -10.15 -15.15
N ALA A 86 -1.35 -9.12 -14.35
CA ALA A 86 -2.69 -8.55 -14.40
C ALA A 86 -2.84 -7.86 -15.77
N PRO A 87 -3.90 -8.14 -16.55
CA PRO A 87 -4.06 -7.54 -17.86
C PRO A 87 -3.99 -6.01 -17.75
N VAL A 88 -3.14 -5.41 -18.58
CA VAL A 88 -3.04 -3.96 -18.77
C VAL A 88 -4.37 -3.51 -19.37
N GLY A 89 -5.29 -3.03 -18.54
CA GLY A 89 -6.64 -2.67 -18.97
C GLY A 89 -7.61 -2.25 -17.87
N SER A 90 -7.32 -2.52 -16.60
CA SER A 90 -8.25 -2.18 -15.50
C SER A 90 -8.18 -0.72 -15.02
N ARG A 91 -7.79 0.23 -15.87
CA ARG A 91 -8.12 1.65 -15.65
C ARG A 91 -9.44 1.95 -16.33
N VAL A 92 -10.51 1.93 -15.54
CA VAL A 92 -11.86 2.17 -16.00
C VAL A 92 -12.06 3.67 -16.18
N ASN A 93 -11.83 4.17 -17.40
CA ASN A 93 -12.71 5.17 -17.96
C ASN A 93 -13.82 4.42 -18.72
N GLY A 94 -14.90 4.07 -18.02
CA GLY A 94 -16.19 3.72 -18.61
C GLY A 94 -16.32 2.49 -19.54
N GLU A 95 -15.25 1.83 -19.97
CA GLU A 95 -15.37 0.75 -20.97
C GLU A 95 -15.48 -0.66 -20.36
N VAL A 96 -16.30 -1.47 -21.05
CA VAL A 96 -16.71 -2.84 -20.71
C VAL A 96 -15.50 -3.78 -20.87
N ASN A 97 -15.19 -4.55 -19.83
CA ASN A 97 -14.14 -5.58 -19.92
C ASN A 97 -14.74 -6.82 -20.60
N ILE A 98 -14.26 -7.10 -21.80
CA ILE A 98 -14.56 -8.32 -22.54
C ILE A 98 -13.42 -9.31 -22.28
N ASP A 99 -13.74 -10.53 -21.86
CA ASP A 99 -12.73 -11.57 -21.68
C ASP A 99 -12.13 -12.07 -23.02
N SER A 100 -11.11 -12.92 -22.94
CA SER A 100 -10.46 -13.54 -24.10
C SER A 100 -11.38 -14.47 -24.92
N GLN A 101 -12.64 -14.64 -24.51
CA GLN A 101 -13.69 -15.41 -25.19
C GLN A 101 -14.85 -14.52 -25.68
N GLY A 102 -14.72 -13.19 -25.60
CA GLY A 102 -15.77 -12.28 -26.07
C GLY A 102 -16.93 -12.11 -25.09
N LYS A 103 -16.81 -12.62 -23.85
CA LYS A 103 -17.87 -12.55 -22.84
C LYS A 103 -17.70 -11.31 -21.98
N GLU A 104 -18.79 -10.57 -21.78
CA GLU A 104 -18.82 -9.48 -20.81
C GLU A 104 -18.58 -10.06 -19.41
N VAL A 105 -17.44 -9.70 -18.82
CA VAL A 105 -17.21 -9.99 -17.41
C VAL A 105 -18.01 -8.97 -16.65
N SER A 106 -19.18 -9.36 -16.15
CA SER A 106 -19.94 -8.55 -15.22
C SER A 106 -19.04 -8.28 -14.02
N LYS A 107 -18.42 -7.10 -14.00
CA LYS A 107 -17.74 -6.61 -12.81
C LYS A 107 -18.78 -6.67 -11.69
N GLN A 108 -18.44 -7.33 -10.59
CA GLN A 108 -19.09 -7.03 -9.31
C GLN A 108 -18.73 -5.59 -8.95
N LEU A 109 -19.41 -4.64 -9.60
CA LEU A 109 -19.24 -3.19 -9.46
C LEU A 109 -19.96 -2.64 -8.23
N ASN A 110 -20.70 -3.50 -7.51
CA ASN A 110 -21.56 -3.10 -6.39
C ASN A 110 -21.10 -3.70 -5.06
N ASP A 111 -19.82 -4.05 -4.92
CA ASP A 111 -19.27 -4.23 -3.57
C ASP A 111 -18.94 -2.82 -3.03
N PRO A 112 -19.67 -2.31 -2.02
CA PRO A 112 -19.35 -1.02 -1.41
C PRO A 112 -17.91 -0.96 -0.89
N ASP A 113 -17.31 -2.10 -0.52
CA ASP A 113 -15.92 -2.19 -0.05
C ASP A 113 -14.90 -1.92 -1.18
N ASN A 114 -15.29 -2.04 -2.46
CA ASN A 114 -14.39 -1.80 -3.59
C ASN A 114 -14.12 -0.31 -3.85
N LYS A 115 -15.00 0.59 -3.40
CA LYS A 115 -14.78 2.05 -3.49
C LYS A 115 -13.62 2.50 -2.61
N ASP A 116 -13.26 1.70 -1.61
CA ASP A 116 -12.25 2.10 -0.67
C ASP A 116 -10.84 2.06 -1.27
N TRP A 117 -10.56 1.31 -2.33
CA TRP A 117 -9.19 1.11 -2.87
C TRP A 117 -8.56 2.34 -3.56
N THR A 118 -9.20 3.50 -3.50
CA THR A 118 -8.62 4.77 -3.96
C THR A 118 -7.56 5.26 -2.98
N PHE A 119 -6.46 5.83 -3.49
CA PHE A 119 -5.45 6.44 -2.64
C PHE A 119 -6.04 7.57 -1.80
N ALA A 120 -5.97 7.43 -0.48
CA ALA A 120 -6.28 8.46 0.47
C ALA A 120 -5.00 9.20 0.86
N SER A 121 -5.02 10.52 0.75
CA SER A 121 -3.91 11.39 1.16
C SER A 121 -3.50 11.17 2.62
N VAL A 122 -2.23 11.42 2.93
CA VAL A 122 -1.70 11.34 4.29
C VAL A 122 -1.85 12.72 4.94
N GLU A 123 -2.77 12.85 5.89
CA GLU A 123 -3.11 14.15 6.50
C GLU A 123 -2.45 14.41 7.86
N TYR A 124 -1.70 13.44 8.39
CA TYR A 124 -1.06 13.52 9.70
C TYR A 124 0.44 13.78 9.60
N PRO A 125 1.12 14.18 10.69
CA PRO A 125 2.56 14.44 10.66
C PRO A 125 3.35 13.23 10.13
N HIS A 126 4.13 13.47 9.08
CA HIS A 126 4.96 12.47 8.43
C HIS A 126 6.19 13.12 7.79
N ILE A 127 7.18 12.30 7.47
CA ILE A 127 8.36 12.68 6.70
C ILE A 127 8.11 12.29 5.25
N VAL A 128 8.32 13.23 4.32
CA VAL A 128 8.27 12.94 2.89
C VAL A 128 9.65 12.45 2.42
N LEU A 129 9.66 11.26 1.83
CA LEU A 129 10.82 10.66 1.17
C LEU A 129 10.59 10.72 -0.34
N ASP A 130 11.32 11.58 -1.04
CA ASP A 130 11.19 11.73 -2.49
C ASP A 130 11.78 10.49 -3.16
N GLY A 131 10.97 9.76 -3.93
CA GLY A 131 11.40 8.57 -4.63
C GLY A 131 12.46 8.83 -5.71
N LEU A 132 12.74 10.08 -6.08
CA LEU A 132 13.84 10.48 -6.97
C LEU A 132 15.15 10.73 -6.24
N ASP A 133 15.11 11.02 -4.93
CA ASP A 133 16.32 11.20 -4.14
C ASP A 133 17.12 9.88 -4.03
N PRO A 134 18.46 9.96 -3.89
CA PRO A 134 19.26 8.82 -3.50
C PRO A 134 18.74 8.19 -2.19
N ILE A 135 18.91 6.86 -2.07
CA ILE A 135 18.43 6.10 -0.92
C ILE A 135 19.05 6.64 0.38
N GLU A 136 20.33 6.99 0.34
CA GLU A 136 21.11 7.53 1.45
C GLU A 136 20.51 8.86 1.94
N THR A 137 20.11 9.73 1.00
CA THR A 137 19.47 11.01 1.32
C THR A 137 18.15 10.80 2.05
N ASN A 138 17.31 9.87 1.59
CA ASN A 138 16.05 9.54 2.27
C ASN A 138 16.27 8.83 3.62
N ALA A 139 17.27 7.95 3.71
CA ALA A 139 17.62 7.27 4.95
C ALA A 139 18.07 8.26 6.03
N LEU A 140 18.85 9.29 5.66
CA LEU A 140 19.29 10.34 6.57
C LEU A 140 18.11 11.14 7.15
N LYS A 141 17.08 11.44 6.34
CA LYS A 141 15.85 12.11 6.83
C LYS A 141 15.21 11.31 7.97
N ILE A 142 15.15 9.99 7.86
CA ILE A 142 14.63 9.10 8.91
C ILE A 142 15.56 9.06 10.11
N PHE A 143 16.87 8.92 9.90
CA PHE A 143 17.86 8.87 10.98
C PHE A 143 17.78 10.10 11.89
N TYR A 144 17.70 11.30 11.31
CA TYR A 144 17.59 12.54 12.09
C TYR A 144 16.27 12.66 12.84
N ALA A 145 15.16 12.18 12.26
CA ALA A 145 13.86 12.21 12.93
C ALA A 145 13.75 11.24 14.11
N LEU A 146 14.58 10.20 14.16
CA LEU A 146 14.64 9.24 15.25
C LEU A 146 15.58 9.66 16.39
N GLN A 147 16.35 10.74 16.23
CA GLN A 147 17.22 11.22 17.30
C GLN A 147 16.39 11.76 18.47
N PRO A 148 16.79 11.50 19.73
CA PRO A 148 16.20 12.16 20.88
C PRO A 148 16.27 13.69 20.70
N ARG A 149 15.16 14.38 20.98
CA ARG A 149 15.14 15.85 21.05
C ARG A 149 15.68 16.35 22.38
#